data_AF-A0AB39ZRM0-F1
#
_entry.id   AF-A0AB39ZRM0-F1
#
_cell.length_a   1.000
_cell.length_b   1.000
_cell.length_c   1.000
_cell.angle_alpha   90.00
_cell.angle_beta   90.00
_cell.angle_gamma   90.00
#
_symmetry.space_group_name_H-M   'P 1'
#
loop_
_entity.id
_entity.type
_entity.pdbx_description
1 polymer ?
#
loop_
_entity_poly.entity_id
_entity_poly.type
_entity_poly.pdbx_seq_one_letter_code
_entity_poly.pdbx_strand_id
1 'polypeptide(L)'
;MNLLIKKFPRGIPALGMKPIDVVDIKNSKFWNDERVGAFWLDFDLFNQVNYGFENTTITKVSGFDENPTSSLIEIHGRIPSLIHKGSYYSQGRVWIVELNSTGESFSDFQNFRFVLKLKVIMEYRNNKRYLKIYELNPFVNMDRWVFWLDNFFESNTDMTIAINQVFNLHWVEFWNELEPTNLKIFASVFRDIFEDIFKKVSYDDMFLPVHKDSEVND
;
A
#
# COMPACT_ATOMS: atom_id res chain seq x y z
N MET A 1 -12.95 -3.49 13.21
CA MET A 1 -12.30 -3.13 11.93
C MET A 1 -12.99 -3.74 10.72
N ASN A 2 -13.08 -5.08 10.60
CA ASN A 2 -13.72 -5.74 9.43
C ASN A 2 -15.15 -5.27 9.11
N LEU A 3 -15.99 -5.05 10.13
CA LEU A 3 -17.34 -4.50 9.92
C LEU A 3 -17.34 -3.10 9.31
N LEU A 4 -16.36 -2.26 9.65
CA LEU A 4 -16.24 -0.91 9.10
C LEU A 4 -15.84 -0.97 7.63
N ILE A 5 -14.83 -1.76 7.29
CA ILE A 5 -14.36 -1.97 5.90
C ILE A 5 -15.53 -2.45 5.02
N LYS A 6 -16.26 -3.47 5.46
CA LYS A 6 -17.38 -4.06 4.70
C LYS A 6 -18.57 -3.11 4.52
N LYS A 7 -18.90 -2.31 5.55
CA LYS A 7 -20.07 -1.41 5.51
C LYS A 7 -19.80 -0.09 4.81
N PHE A 8 -18.55 0.39 4.84
CA PHE A 8 -18.18 1.72 4.38
C PHE A 8 -17.03 1.69 3.36
N PRO A 9 -17.17 0.98 2.22
CA PRO A 9 -16.13 0.93 1.20
C PRO A 9 -15.85 2.30 0.58
N ARG A 10 -16.86 3.17 0.48
CA ARG A 10 -16.73 4.56 0.01
C ARG A 10 -16.27 5.54 1.10
N GLY A 11 -15.86 5.02 2.26
CA GLY A 11 -15.35 5.80 3.38
C GLY A 11 -16.43 6.45 4.26
N ILE A 12 -15.95 7.20 5.25
CA ILE A 12 -16.73 8.01 6.20
C ILE A 12 -15.99 9.35 6.36
N PRO A 13 -16.30 10.37 5.55
CA PRO A 13 -15.56 11.64 5.55
C PRO A 13 -15.49 12.33 6.91
N ALA A 14 -16.56 12.22 7.71
CA ALA A 14 -16.63 12.76 9.07
C ALA A 14 -15.55 12.16 10.00
N LEU A 15 -15.16 10.90 9.79
CA LEU A 15 -14.12 10.20 10.57
C LEU A 15 -12.76 10.23 9.87
N GLY A 16 -12.65 10.86 8.69
CA GLY A 16 -11.40 10.91 7.93
C GLY A 16 -11.11 9.63 7.16
N MET A 17 -12.04 8.68 7.16
CA MET A 17 -11.94 7.47 6.36
C MET A 17 -12.26 7.81 4.90
N LYS A 18 -11.24 7.79 4.05
CA LYS A 18 -11.36 7.94 2.59
C LYS A 18 -12.04 6.72 1.96
N PRO A 19 -12.51 6.83 0.70
CA PRO A 19 -12.85 5.65 -0.10
C PRO A 19 -11.68 4.67 -0.15
N ILE A 20 -12.00 3.38 -0.06
CA ILE A 20 -11.06 2.26 -0.14
C ILE A 20 -11.44 1.26 -1.24
N ASP A 21 -12.59 1.43 -1.89
CA ASP A 21 -12.95 0.70 -3.10
C ASP A 21 -12.08 1.09 -4.31
N VAL A 22 -11.69 2.37 -4.36
CA VAL A 22 -10.69 2.89 -5.30
C VAL A 22 -9.74 3.81 -4.52
N VAL A 23 -8.46 3.45 -4.49
CA VAL A 23 -7.43 4.19 -3.75
C VAL A 23 -6.42 4.79 -4.74
N ASP A 24 -6.42 6.12 -4.84
CA ASP A 24 -5.44 6.84 -5.65
C ASP A 24 -4.02 6.69 -5.08
N ILE A 25 -3.05 6.54 -5.97
CA ILE A 25 -1.62 6.49 -5.63
C ILE A 25 -0.92 7.67 -6.27
N LYS A 26 -0.01 8.28 -5.51
CA LYS A 26 0.81 9.39 -5.99
C LYS A 26 1.71 8.91 -7.13
N ASN A 27 1.86 9.76 -8.16
CA ASN A 27 2.82 9.52 -9.24
C ASN A 27 4.21 9.25 -8.67
N SER A 28 4.94 8.34 -9.30
CA SER A 28 6.21 7.86 -8.78
C SER A 28 7.21 7.62 -9.91
N LYS A 29 8.47 7.97 -9.63
CA LYS A 29 9.61 7.44 -10.37
C LYS A 29 9.91 6.06 -9.80
N PHE A 30 9.40 5.02 -10.43
CA PHE A 30 9.42 3.66 -9.90
C PHE A 30 10.81 3.05 -10.03
N TRP A 31 11.48 3.28 -11.16
CA TRP A 31 12.86 2.86 -11.40
C TRP A 31 13.60 4.00 -12.09
N ASN A 32 14.84 4.27 -11.67
CA ASN A 32 15.60 5.42 -12.18
C ASN A 32 17.09 5.13 -12.03
N ASP A 33 17.67 4.50 -13.03
CA ASP A 33 19.10 4.20 -13.08
C ASP A 33 19.93 5.45 -13.38
N GLU A 34 21.21 5.41 -13.01
CA GLU A 34 22.18 6.29 -13.64
C GLU A 34 22.31 5.87 -15.11
N ARG A 35 22.13 6.81 -16.04
CA ARG A 35 22.15 6.55 -17.50
C ARG A 35 23.58 6.32 -18.03
N VAL A 36 24.28 5.35 -17.45
CA VAL A 36 25.69 5.05 -17.70
C VAL A 36 25.83 3.59 -18.17
N GLY A 37 26.74 3.37 -19.11
CA GLY A 37 27.07 2.02 -19.58
C GLY A 37 26.08 1.46 -20.61
N ALA A 38 26.10 0.14 -20.75
CA ALA A 38 25.37 -0.60 -21.79
C ALA A 38 23.96 -1.01 -21.36
N PHE A 39 23.56 -0.83 -20.10
CA PHE A 39 22.20 -1.10 -19.65
C PHE A 39 21.78 -0.04 -18.64
N TRP A 40 20.59 0.53 -18.85
CA TRP A 40 19.91 1.37 -17.86
C TRP A 40 18.42 1.45 -18.21
N LEU A 41 17.60 1.68 -17.19
CA LEU A 41 16.17 1.88 -17.31
C LEU A 41 15.71 3.06 -16.44
N ASP A 42 14.77 3.83 -16.96
CA ASP A 42 13.91 4.74 -16.23
C ASP A 42 12.47 4.29 -16.44
N PHE A 43 11.68 4.32 -15.37
CA PHE A 43 10.30 3.87 -15.37
C PHE A 43 9.47 4.74 -14.42
N ASP A 44 8.58 5.54 -15.00
CA ASP A 44 7.70 6.44 -14.28
C ASP A 44 6.25 5.94 -14.36
N LEU A 45 5.51 6.07 -13.26
CA LEU A 45 4.10 5.67 -13.14
C LEU A 45 3.20 6.87 -12.81
N PHE A 46 2.06 6.94 -13.51
CA PHE A 46 1.10 8.03 -13.45
C PHE A 46 -0.33 7.52 -13.37
N ASN A 47 -1.26 8.39 -12.97
CA ASN A 47 -2.71 8.10 -12.96
C ASN A 47 -3.04 6.77 -12.25
N GLN A 48 -2.36 6.55 -11.12
CA GLN A 48 -2.31 5.24 -10.49
C GLN A 48 -3.48 5.05 -9.53
N VAL A 49 -4.10 3.87 -9.59
CA VAL A 49 -5.22 3.48 -8.72
C VAL A 49 -5.05 2.03 -8.26
N ASN A 50 -5.47 1.77 -7.02
CA ASN A 50 -5.61 0.44 -6.46
C ASN A 50 -7.08 0.10 -6.22
N TYR A 51 -7.45 -1.16 -6.46
CA TYR A 51 -8.75 -1.75 -6.15
C TYR A 51 -8.58 -2.95 -5.22
N GLY A 52 -9.62 -3.25 -4.44
CA GLY A 52 -9.71 -4.48 -3.65
C GLY A 52 -9.53 -4.28 -2.14
N PHE A 53 -9.15 -3.08 -1.66
CA PHE A 53 -9.04 -2.85 -0.21
C PHE A 53 -10.39 -3.00 0.52
N GLU A 54 -11.52 -2.80 -0.14
CA GLU A 54 -12.85 -3.09 0.37
C GLU A 54 -13.08 -4.57 0.69
N ASN A 55 -12.29 -5.47 0.10
CA ASN A 55 -12.30 -6.90 0.35
C ASN A 55 -11.28 -7.33 1.41
N THR A 56 -10.66 -6.37 2.10
CA THR A 56 -9.68 -6.65 3.16
C THR A 56 -10.32 -7.38 4.33
N THR A 57 -9.67 -8.44 4.78
CA THR A 57 -9.93 -9.10 6.06
C THR A 57 -8.76 -8.86 7.00
N ILE A 58 -8.98 -8.10 8.06
CA ILE A 58 -8.05 -7.91 9.17
C ILE A 58 -8.11 -9.16 10.05
N THR A 59 -6.96 -9.79 10.25
CA THR A 59 -6.82 -11.08 10.95
C THR A 59 -6.30 -10.91 12.38
N LYS A 60 -5.50 -9.86 12.64
CA LYS A 60 -4.97 -9.55 13.97
C LYS A 60 -4.72 -8.05 14.10
N VAL A 61 -4.99 -7.52 15.29
CA VAL A 61 -4.61 -6.15 15.69
C VAL A 61 -4.03 -6.22 17.10
N SER A 62 -2.89 -5.56 17.34
CA SER A 62 -2.25 -5.47 18.66
C SER A 62 -1.48 -4.16 18.84
N GLY A 63 -1.06 -3.86 20.08
CA GLY A 63 -0.30 -2.64 20.42
C GLY A 63 -1.17 -1.40 20.65
N PHE A 64 -2.49 -1.56 20.68
CA PHE A 64 -3.45 -0.52 21.09
C PHE A 64 -3.64 -0.56 22.62
N ASP A 65 -2.56 -0.33 23.36
CA ASP A 65 -2.54 -0.36 24.82
C ASP A 65 -2.98 0.99 25.42
N GLU A 66 -3.13 1.07 26.76
CA GLU A 66 -3.44 2.35 27.43
C GLU A 66 -2.45 3.44 27.03
N ASN A 67 -1.15 3.11 26.91
CA ASN A 67 -0.15 3.98 26.32
C ASN A 67 0.24 3.50 24.90
N PRO A 68 -0.26 4.15 23.83
CA PRO A 68 0.01 3.73 22.45
C PRO A 68 1.45 3.97 21.99
N THR A 69 2.26 4.72 22.75
CA THR A 69 3.67 4.97 22.39
C THR A 69 4.64 4.00 23.04
N SER A 70 4.18 3.17 23.99
CA SER A 70 5.06 2.20 24.67
C SER A 70 5.22 0.89 23.91
N SER A 71 4.35 0.60 22.96
CA SER A 71 4.36 -0.63 22.18
C SER A 71 4.27 -0.36 20.68
N LEU A 72 4.69 -1.34 19.90
CA LEU A 72 4.55 -1.30 18.45
C LEU A 72 3.13 -1.72 18.07
N ILE A 73 2.41 -0.87 17.34
CA ILE A 73 1.09 -1.23 16.80
C ILE A 73 1.30 -2.17 15.61
N GLU A 74 0.63 -3.31 15.63
CA GLU A 74 0.63 -4.25 14.50
C GLU A 74 -0.79 -4.48 13.98
N ILE A 75 -0.94 -4.39 12.66
CA ILE A 75 -2.19 -4.70 11.95
C ILE A 75 -1.88 -5.74 10.89
N HIS A 76 -2.48 -6.92 11.02
CA HIS A 76 -2.33 -8.03 10.09
C HIS A 76 -3.60 -8.14 9.26
N GLY A 77 -3.45 -8.35 7.97
CA GLY A 77 -4.61 -8.49 7.08
C GLY A 77 -4.29 -9.25 5.80
N ARG A 78 -5.36 -9.51 5.06
CA ARG A 78 -5.34 -10.20 3.77
C ARG A 78 -6.33 -9.55 2.83
N ILE A 79 -5.94 -9.41 1.57
CA ILE A 79 -6.75 -8.97 0.44
C ILE A 79 -6.75 -10.11 -0.59
N PRO A 80 -7.92 -10.62 -1.01
CA PRO A 80 -7.98 -11.73 -1.97
C PRO A 80 -7.29 -11.42 -3.31
N SER A 81 -7.44 -10.20 -3.81
CA SER A 81 -6.75 -9.67 -4.99
C SER A 81 -6.63 -8.16 -4.81
N LEU A 82 -5.40 -7.65 -4.86
CA LEU A 82 -5.10 -6.22 -4.86
C LEU A 82 -4.68 -5.86 -6.28
N ILE A 83 -5.54 -5.13 -6.98
CA ILE A 83 -5.33 -4.77 -8.38
C ILE A 83 -4.80 -3.35 -8.44
N HIS A 84 -3.63 -3.17 -9.05
CA HIS A 84 -3.06 -1.88 -9.41
C HIS A 84 -3.23 -1.63 -10.90
N LYS A 85 -3.60 -0.40 -11.24
CA LYS A 85 -3.60 0.10 -12.62
C LYS A 85 -2.98 1.49 -12.65
N GLY A 86 -2.39 1.84 -13.79
CA GLY A 86 -1.94 3.20 -14.05
C GLY A 86 -1.28 3.30 -15.42
N SER A 87 -0.97 4.50 -15.85
CA SER A 87 -0.19 4.72 -17.08
C SER A 87 1.29 4.74 -16.74
N TYR A 88 2.14 4.34 -17.67
CA TYR A 88 3.59 4.39 -17.49
C TYR A 88 4.29 5.11 -18.65
N TYR A 89 5.46 5.67 -18.34
CA TYR A 89 6.46 6.08 -19.32
C TYR A 89 7.77 5.37 -18.96
N SER A 90 8.38 4.72 -19.93
CA SER A 90 9.68 4.09 -19.75
C SER A 90 10.66 4.53 -20.82
N GLN A 91 11.90 4.70 -20.38
CA GLN A 91 13.02 4.96 -21.25
C GLN A 91 14.19 4.07 -20.80
N GLY A 92 14.80 3.33 -21.72
CA GLY A 92 15.91 2.46 -21.39
C GLY A 92 16.88 2.31 -22.55
N ARG A 93 18.03 1.72 -22.26
CA ARG A 93 19.01 1.32 -23.27
C ARG A 93 19.53 -0.06 -22.97
N VAL A 94 19.66 -0.88 -24.01
CA VAL A 94 20.41 -2.14 -23.99
C VAL A 94 21.41 -2.12 -25.14
N TRP A 95 22.69 -1.96 -24.81
CA TRP A 95 23.79 -1.74 -25.74
C TRP A 95 23.55 -0.56 -26.69
N ILE A 96 23.24 -0.84 -27.95
CA ILE A 96 22.93 0.16 -28.99
C ILE A 96 21.43 0.36 -29.20
N VAL A 97 20.58 -0.44 -28.53
CA VAL A 97 19.13 -0.39 -28.65
C VAL A 97 18.57 0.55 -27.60
N GLU A 98 17.83 1.57 -28.04
CA GLU A 98 17.05 2.42 -27.16
C GLU A 98 15.61 1.93 -27.10
N LEU A 99 15.04 1.96 -25.90
CA LEU A 99 13.66 1.59 -25.63
C LEU A 99 12.97 2.85 -25.11
N ASN A 100 11.95 3.29 -25.81
CA ASN A 100 11.03 4.33 -25.32
C ASN A 100 9.64 3.74 -25.44
N SER A 101 8.93 3.66 -24.33
CA SER A 101 7.59 3.08 -24.32
C SER A 101 6.67 3.85 -23.40
N THR A 102 5.41 3.91 -23.83
CA THR A 102 4.31 4.45 -23.05
C THR A 102 3.11 3.55 -23.24
N GLY A 103 2.35 3.37 -22.17
CA GLY A 103 1.17 2.55 -22.20
C GLY A 103 0.50 2.44 -20.85
N GLU A 104 -0.46 1.53 -20.77
CA GLU A 104 -1.11 1.18 -19.51
C GLU A 104 -0.36 0.05 -18.82
N SER A 105 -0.33 0.11 -17.50
CA SER A 105 0.24 -0.89 -16.60
C SER A 105 -0.87 -1.52 -15.78
N PHE A 106 -0.75 -2.81 -15.54
CA PHE A 106 -1.65 -3.59 -14.72
C PHE A 106 -0.83 -4.52 -13.82
N SER A 107 -1.17 -4.55 -12.53
CA SER A 107 -0.69 -5.58 -11.62
C SER A 107 -1.84 -6.19 -10.83
N ASP A 108 -1.79 -7.48 -10.59
CA ASP A 108 -2.68 -8.19 -9.66
C ASP A 108 -1.83 -8.97 -8.65
N PHE A 109 -1.91 -8.54 -7.39
CA PHE A 109 -1.30 -9.24 -6.25
C PHE A 109 -2.33 -10.18 -5.63
N GLN A 110 -2.23 -11.46 -5.94
CA GLN A 110 -3.21 -12.47 -5.56
C GLN A 110 -2.92 -13.03 -4.18
N ASN A 111 -3.96 -13.13 -3.37
CA ASN A 111 -3.89 -13.49 -1.96
C ASN A 111 -2.82 -12.66 -1.23
N PHE A 112 -2.91 -11.34 -1.39
CA PHE A 112 -2.00 -10.39 -0.77
C PHE A 112 -2.21 -10.35 0.75
N ARG A 113 -1.17 -10.68 1.50
CA ARG A 113 -1.12 -10.64 2.97
C ARG A 113 -0.18 -9.56 3.39
N PHE A 114 -0.54 -8.84 4.44
CA PHE A 114 0.28 -7.75 4.95
C PHE A 114 0.32 -7.74 6.48
N VAL A 115 1.43 -7.24 7.00
CA VAL A 115 1.62 -6.83 8.39
C VAL A 115 2.11 -5.39 8.39
N LEU A 116 1.34 -4.49 8.96
CA LEU A 116 1.73 -3.11 9.14
C LEU A 116 2.25 -2.94 10.55
N LYS A 117 3.49 -2.45 10.67
CA LYS A 117 4.10 -2.09 11.94
C LYS A 117 4.15 -0.58 12.05
N LEU A 118 3.37 -0.01 12.98
CA LEU A 118 3.23 1.42 13.17
C LEU A 118 3.89 1.83 14.48
N LYS A 119 4.75 2.85 14.41
CA LYS A 119 5.15 3.63 15.59
C LYS A 119 4.41 4.95 15.56
N VAL A 120 3.82 5.32 16.70
CA VAL A 120 3.03 6.53 16.83
C VAL A 120 3.58 7.43 17.92
N ILE A 121 3.28 8.72 17.79
CA ILE A 121 3.42 9.70 18.86
C ILE A 121 2.04 10.21 19.25
N MET A 122 1.90 10.65 20.49
CA MET A 122 0.66 11.25 20.99
C MET A 122 0.66 12.76 20.79
N GLU A 123 -0.44 13.27 20.25
CA GLU A 123 -0.76 14.69 20.23
C GLU A 123 -2.02 14.95 21.07
N TYR A 124 -1.96 15.92 21.97
CA TYR A 124 -3.10 16.29 22.82
C TYR A 124 -3.87 17.44 22.21
N ARG A 125 -5.18 17.26 22.02
CA ARG A 125 -6.10 18.29 21.50
C ARG A 125 -7.40 18.22 22.26
N ASN A 126 -7.89 19.35 22.77
CA ASN A 126 -9.17 19.42 23.49
C ASN A 126 -9.32 18.36 24.61
N ASN A 127 -8.26 18.17 25.40
CA ASN A 127 -8.20 17.19 26.48
C ASN A 127 -8.39 15.72 26.03
N LYS A 128 -8.15 15.43 24.76
CA LYS A 128 -8.16 14.08 24.18
C LYS A 128 -6.83 13.76 23.51
N ARG A 129 -6.47 12.48 23.51
CA ARG A 129 -5.28 11.95 22.85
C ARG A 129 -5.58 11.63 21.40
N TYR A 130 -4.68 12.00 20.52
CA TYR A 130 -4.71 11.64 19.11
C TYR A 130 -3.39 11.04 18.70
N LEU A 131 -3.44 10.11 17.76
CA LEU A 131 -2.24 9.47 17.24
C LEU A 131 -1.70 10.23 16.04
N LYS A 132 -0.38 10.27 15.93
CA LYS A 132 0.31 10.65 14.70
C LYS A 132 1.33 9.59 14.36
N ILE A 133 1.31 9.15 13.11
CA ILE A 133 2.18 8.08 12.63
C ILE A 133 3.59 8.66 12.48
N TYR A 134 4.51 8.21 13.33
CA TYR A 134 5.92 8.53 13.18
C TYR A 134 6.52 7.64 12.08
N GLU A 135 6.33 6.33 12.18
CA GLU A 135 6.87 5.34 11.27
C GLU A 135 5.81 4.30 10.91
N LEU A 136 5.80 3.83 9.66
CA LEU A 136 4.92 2.75 9.19
C LEU A 136 5.74 1.87 8.25
N ASN A 137 5.99 0.64 8.68
CA ASN A 137 6.75 -0.34 7.93
C ASN A 137 5.84 -1.51 7.56
N PRO A 138 5.47 -1.66 6.28
CA PRO A 138 4.73 -2.80 5.79
C PRO A 138 5.65 -4.01 5.57
N PHE A 139 5.14 -5.19 5.87
CA PHE A 139 5.66 -6.48 5.42
C PHE A 139 4.58 -7.11 4.58
N VAL A 140 4.90 -7.64 3.41
CA VAL A 140 3.90 -8.16 2.48
C VAL A 140 4.32 -9.53 1.95
N ASN A 141 3.35 -10.33 1.57
CA ASN A 141 3.55 -11.62 0.93
C ASN A 141 2.32 -11.90 0.06
N MET A 142 2.50 -12.56 -1.08
CA MET A 142 1.43 -12.91 -2.03
C MET A 142 1.66 -14.32 -2.56
N ASP A 143 0.60 -14.97 -3.04
CA ASP A 143 0.73 -16.31 -3.66
C ASP A 143 1.18 -16.19 -5.12
N ARG A 144 0.82 -15.08 -5.76
CA ARG A 144 1.10 -14.79 -7.15
C ARG A 144 1.09 -13.29 -7.39
N TRP A 145 2.02 -12.83 -8.21
CA TRP A 145 1.97 -11.52 -8.84
C TRP A 145 1.80 -11.71 -10.34
N VAL A 146 0.73 -11.10 -10.88
CA VAL A 146 0.53 -10.99 -12.33
C VAL A 146 0.79 -9.56 -12.74
N PHE A 147 1.57 -9.36 -13.79
CA PHE A 147 1.97 -8.05 -14.28
C PHE A 147 1.76 -7.95 -15.79
N TRP A 148 1.37 -6.76 -16.25
CA TRP A 148 1.25 -6.46 -17.67
C TRP A 148 1.62 -5.01 -17.96
N LEU A 149 2.50 -4.81 -18.94
CA LEU A 149 2.77 -3.53 -19.57
C LEU A 149 2.29 -3.58 -21.01
N ASP A 150 1.31 -2.75 -21.31
CA ASP A 150 0.86 -2.59 -22.68
C ASP A 150 1.89 -1.77 -23.47
N ASN A 151 2.03 -2.07 -24.76
CA ASN A 151 2.87 -1.31 -25.69
C ASN A 151 4.34 -1.13 -25.24
N PHE A 152 4.90 -2.10 -24.49
CA PHE A 152 6.28 -1.99 -23.97
C PHE A 152 7.34 -1.99 -25.09
N PHE A 153 7.05 -2.65 -26.20
CA PHE A 153 7.78 -2.55 -27.45
C PHE A 153 6.82 -2.09 -28.56
N GLU A 154 6.76 -0.78 -28.78
CA GLU A 154 5.75 -0.12 -29.62
C GLU A 154 5.62 -0.70 -31.03
N SER A 155 6.75 -1.07 -31.64
CA SER A 155 6.79 -1.63 -33.00
C SER A 155 6.66 -3.16 -33.05
N ASN A 156 6.56 -3.85 -31.91
CA ASN A 156 6.57 -5.31 -31.85
C ASN A 156 5.72 -5.86 -30.70
N THR A 157 4.45 -6.15 -31.01
CA THR A 157 3.49 -6.75 -30.08
C THR A 157 3.93 -8.12 -29.60
N ASP A 158 4.54 -8.96 -30.44
CA ASP A 158 5.01 -10.29 -30.04
C ASP A 158 6.10 -10.20 -28.97
N MET A 159 6.99 -9.22 -29.09
CA MET A 159 8.04 -8.97 -28.09
C MET A 159 7.45 -8.43 -26.78
N THR A 160 6.41 -7.61 -26.86
CA THR A 160 5.63 -7.14 -25.69
C THR A 160 4.97 -8.32 -24.98
N ILE A 161 4.34 -9.24 -25.73
CA ILE A 161 3.75 -10.45 -25.15
C ILE A 161 4.83 -11.31 -24.50
N ALA A 162 5.94 -11.56 -25.20
CA ALA A 162 7.01 -12.41 -24.72
C ALA A 162 7.65 -11.88 -23.42
N ILE A 163 7.94 -10.58 -23.33
CA ILE A 163 8.55 -10.02 -22.11
C ILE A 163 7.59 -10.06 -20.92
N ASN A 164 6.29 -9.77 -21.14
CA ASN A 164 5.28 -9.89 -20.09
C ASN A 164 5.15 -11.35 -19.61
N GLN A 165 5.25 -12.33 -20.51
CA GLN A 165 5.28 -13.74 -20.12
C GLN A 165 6.51 -14.09 -19.28
N VAL A 166 7.69 -13.55 -19.61
CA VAL A 166 8.91 -13.72 -18.81
C VAL A 166 8.73 -13.12 -17.41
N PHE A 167 8.20 -11.89 -17.29
CA PHE A 167 7.89 -11.28 -16.00
C PHE A 167 6.96 -12.16 -15.17
N ASN A 168 5.87 -12.64 -15.77
CA ASN A 168 4.90 -13.49 -15.09
C ASN A 168 5.45 -14.88 -14.73
N LEU A 169 6.36 -15.43 -15.52
CA LEU A 169 6.99 -16.72 -15.23
C LEU A 169 7.95 -16.62 -14.04
N HIS A 170 8.74 -15.54 -14.00
CA HIS A 170 9.78 -15.27 -12.99
C HIS A 170 9.38 -14.19 -11.97
N TRP A 171 8.09 -14.11 -11.67
CA TRP A 171 7.53 -13.02 -10.86
C TRP A 171 8.14 -12.92 -9.45
N VAL A 172 8.63 -14.04 -8.90
CA VAL A 172 9.24 -14.07 -7.56
C VAL A 172 10.58 -13.34 -7.57
N GLU A 173 11.40 -13.60 -8.58
CA GLU A 173 12.70 -12.96 -8.78
C GLU A 173 12.52 -11.46 -8.98
N PHE A 174 11.58 -11.06 -9.85
CA PHE A 174 11.24 -9.65 -10.05
C PHE A 174 10.67 -9.00 -8.78
N TRP A 175 9.83 -9.71 -8.02
CA TRP A 175 9.32 -9.20 -6.75
C TRP A 175 10.47 -8.90 -5.79
N ASN A 176 11.41 -9.83 -5.61
CA ASN A 176 12.52 -9.65 -4.68
C ASN A 176 13.41 -8.46 -5.03
N GLU A 177 13.61 -8.20 -6.33
CA GLU A 177 14.36 -7.03 -6.81
C GLU A 177 13.59 -5.71 -6.56
N LEU A 178 12.27 -5.72 -6.80
CA LEU A 178 11.41 -4.53 -6.73
C LEU A 178 10.78 -4.29 -5.35
N GLU A 179 10.89 -5.25 -4.43
CA GLU A 179 10.27 -5.22 -3.10
C GLU A 179 10.61 -3.92 -2.34
N PRO A 180 11.87 -3.45 -2.26
CA PRO A 180 12.18 -2.23 -1.51
C PRO A 180 11.42 -1.00 -2.01
N THR A 181 11.21 -0.87 -3.33
CA THR A 181 10.44 0.21 -3.93
C THR A 181 8.95 0.04 -3.68
N ASN A 182 8.42 -1.16 -3.88
CA ASN A 182 7.00 -1.47 -3.62
C ASN A 182 6.62 -1.25 -2.15
N LEU A 183 7.46 -1.64 -1.20
CA LEU A 183 7.22 -1.43 0.23
C LEU A 183 7.14 0.05 0.60
N LYS A 184 7.93 0.93 -0.03
CA LYS A 184 7.83 2.39 0.16
C LYS A 184 6.51 2.94 -0.36
N ILE A 185 6.05 2.47 -1.52
CA ILE A 185 4.77 2.87 -2.11
C ILE A 185 3.62 2.39 -1.20
N PHE A 186 3.62 1.12 -0.79
CA PHE A 186 2.63 0.59 0.14
C PHE A 186 2.64 1.33 1.47
N ALA A 187 3.82 1.69 2.01
CA ALA A 187 3.91 2.47 3.22
C ALA A 187 3.22 3.83 3.09
N SER A 188 3.41 4.52 1.96
CA SER A 188 2.70 5.78 1.67
C SER A 188 1.19 5.56 1.58
N VAL A 189 0.74 4.56 0.83
CA VAL A 189 -0.69 4.28 0.63
C VAL A 189 -1.37 3.97 1.97
N PHE A 190 -0.81 3.05 2.77
CA PHE A 190 -1.37 2.72 4.09
C PHE A 190 -1.31 3.93 5.04
N ARG A 191 -0.24 4.72 5.03
CA ARG A 191 -0.15 5.94 5.83
C ARG A 191 -1.26 6.92 5.46
N ASP A 192 -1.46 7.18 4.16
CA ASP A 192 -2.49 8.11 3.66
C ASP A 192 -3.92 7.66 4.03
N ILE A 193 -4.16 6.35 4.23
CA ILE A 193 -5.41 5.78 4.73
C ILE A 193 -5.60 6.03 6.24
N PHE A 194 -4.57 5.77 7.06
CA PHE A 194 -4.68 5.86 8.52
C PHE A 194 -4.55 7.27 9.07
N GLU A 195 -3.71 8.12 8.45
CA GLU A 195 -3.32 9.42 8.99
C GLU A 195 -4.51 10.35 9.17
N ASP A 196 -5.45 10.37 8.21
CA ASP A 196 -6.67 11.19 8.33
C ASP A 196 -7.64 10.68 9.40
N ILE A 197 -7.69 9.36 9.61
CA ILE A 197 -8.49 8.76 10.70
C ILE A 197 -7.90 9.16 12.04
N PHE A 198 -6.60 8.96 12.25
CA PHE A 198 -5.93 9.29 13.51
C PHE A 198 -5.92 10.80 13.79
N LYS A 199 -6.03 11.63 12.75
CA LYS A 199 -6.20 13.07 12.88
C LYS A 199 -7.61 13.48 13.32
N LYS A 200 -8.67 12.72 12.99
CA LYS A 200 -10.07 13.09 13.30
C LYS A 200 -10.67 12.32 14.48
N VAL A 201 -10.28 11.07 14.67
CA VAL A 201 -10.77 10.19 15.73
C VAL A 201 -9.78 10.21 16.88
N SER A 202 -10.25 10.58 18.08
CA SER A 202 -9.38 10.53 19.25
C SER A 202 -9.11 9.07 19.62
N TYR A 203 -7.90 8.81 20.10
CA TYR A 203 -7.49 7.51 20.60
C TYR A 203 -8.41 7.03 21.73
N ASP A 204 -8.84 7.97 22.58
CA ASP A 204 -9.71 7.67 23.72
C ASP A 204 -11.09 7.17 23.29
N ASP A 205 -11.60 7.65 22.14
CA ASP A 205 -12.90 7.21 21.59
C ASP A 205 -12.81 5.89 20.80
N MET A 206 -11.62 5.31 20.63
CA MET A 206 -11.44 4.03 19.93
C MET A 206 -11.81 2.82 20.81
N PHE A 207 -11.94 3.03 22.12
CA PHE A 207 -12.22 1.98 23.10
C PHE A 207 -13.59 2.20 23.75
N LEU A 208 -14.21 1.10 24.17
CA LEU A 208 -15.39 1.19 25.02
C LEU A 208 -14.96 1.76 26.38
N PRO A 209 -15.81 2.59 27.03
CA PRO A 209 -15.53 3.08 28.36
C PRO A 209 -15.36 1.89 29.31
N VAL A 210 -14.24 1.87 30.05
CA VAL A 210 -14.01 0.87 31.08
C VAL A 210 -14.97 1.19 32.23
N HIS A 211 -15.99 0.35 32.44
CA HIS A 211 -16.77 0.39 33.66
C HIS A 211 -15.83 0.02 34.81
N LYS A 212 -15.44 1.02 35.62
CA LYS A 212 -14.87 0.75 36.93
C LYS A 212 -16.04 0.29 37.80
N ASP A 213 -16.13 -1.00 38.05
CA ASP A 213 -16.88 -1.48 39.20
C ASP A 213 -16.31 -0.75 40.41
N SER A 214 -17.13 0.10 41.01
CA SER A 214 -16.78 0.75 42.27
C SER A 214 -16.51 -0.36 43.27
N GLU A 215 -15.25 -0.51 43.66
CA GLU A 215 -14.92 -1.17 44.92
C GLU A 215 -15.68 -0.42 46.02
N VAL A 216 -16.81 -1.00 46.41
CA VAL A 216 -17.49 -0.69 47.67
C VAL A 216 -16.55 -1.21 48.74
N ASN A 217 -15.65 -0.34 49.19
CA ASN A 217 -14.97 -0.53 50.47
C ASN A 217 -15.98 -0.19 51.55
N ASP A 218 -16.65 -1.23 52.07
CA ASP A 218 -17.26 -1.24 53.40
C ASP A 218 -16.18 -1.37 54.49
#